data_AF-A0A1C3N6R1-F1
#
_entry.id   AF-A0A1C3N6R1-F1
#
_cell.length_a   1.000
_cell.length_b   1.000
_cell.length_c   1.000
_cell.angle_alpha   90.00
_cell.angle_beta   90.00
_cell.angle_gamma   90.00
#
_symmetry.space_group_name_H-M   'P 1'
#
loop_
_entity.id
_entity.type
_entity.pdbx_description
1 polymer ?
#
loop_
_entity_poly.entity_id
_entity_poly.type
_entity_poly.pdbx_seq_one_letter_code
_entity_poly.pdbx_strand_id
1 'polypeptide(L)'
;MTATNGAATPLSRYGTRVPTVTPRPGRKPAPAATTASTTAPTSPVVTPTATINTMIVCLPDGLPSQALTATQLDRHFGVSGTLQPRFWAIPDMWLWQRRDLVAPRKGRPVYCAGGPVKLLDLAAMRHAAGVGAGIRHEVWQRVVHGTRPATPWPTLLARHLADPARYPRERAEADFHNQARVNAMRMHNAASYGAAHLAVGELEMFQAGPMAYQHYSATTAVCGDALLTPDGHKLAPASDALAHRVTYLEQAMRYLDTVETDQRLLAVAL
;
A
#
# COMPACT_ATOMS: atom_id res chain seq x y z
N MET A 1 12.44 32.10 -43.56
CA MET A 1 11.60 31.96 -44.78
C MET A 1 12.11 30.77 -45.57
N THR A 2 11.17 30.03 -46.18
CA THR A 2 11.31 28.94 -47.17
C THR A 2 11.92 27.60 -46.74
N ALA A 3 11.02 26.64 -46.51
CA ALA A 3 11.21 25.21 -46.70
C ALA A 3 11.17 24.85 -48.21
N THR A 4 11.82 23.75 -48.62
CA THR A 4 11.28 22.89 -49.69
C THR A 4 11.83 21.47 -49.60
N ASN A 5 10.89 20.52 -49.74
CA ASN A 5 11.04 19.08 -49.81
C ASN A 5 11.69 18.59 -51.11
N GLY A 6 12.21 17.37 -51.12
CA GLY A 6 12.54 16.66 -52.36
C GLY A 6 13.13 15.26 -52.14
N ALA A 7 12.28 14.24 -52.30
CA ALA A 7 12.55 12.81 -52.13
C ALA A 7 13.54 12.21 -53.16
N ALA A 8 14.15 11.06 -52.81
CA ALA A 8 13.91 9.76 -53.49
C ALA A 8 15.09 8.79 -53.30
N THR A 9 14.77 7.60 -52.79
CA THR A 9 15.60 6.38 -52.73
C THR A 9 15.92 5.85 -54.13
N PRO A 10 16.95 5.00 -54.28
CA PRO A 10 16.64 3.64 -54.72
C PRO A 10 17.49 2.57 -54.01
N LEU A 11 16.84 1.69 -53.24
CA LEU A 11 17.40 0.40 -52.85
C LEU A 11 16.96 -0.65 -53.88
N SER A 12 17.92 -1.15 -54.64
CA SER A 12 17.72 -2.20 -55.63
C SER A 12 17.64 -3.58 -54.97
N ARG A 13 16.59 -4.32 -55.37
CA ARG A 13 16.55 -5.74 -55.76
C ARG A 13 16.89 -6.80 -54.70
N TYR A 14 15.88 -7.53 -54.23
CA TYR A 14 15.29 -8.76 -54.79
C TYR A 14 16.15 -10.02 -54.58
N GLY A 15 15.60 -10.96 -53.79
CA GLY A 15 16.15 -12.29 -53.52
C GLY A 15 15.21 -13.15 -52.67
N THR A 16 14.03 -13.43 -53.22
CA THR A 16 12.94 -14.22 -52.63
C THR A 16 13.27 -15.71 -52.58
N ARG A 17 13.06 -16.37 -51.43
CA ARG A 17 12.69 -17.81 -51.36
C ARG A 17 11.72 -18.04 -50.21
N VAL A 18 10.43 -18.15 -50.53
CA VAL A 18 9.36 -18.62 -49.65
C VAL A 18 9.07 -20.08 -50.02
N PRO A 19 9.07 -21.04 -49.07
CA PRO A 19 8.67 -22.40 -49.37
C PRO A 19 7.15 -22.52 -49.58
N THR A 20 6.76 -23.10 -50.71
CA THR A 20 5.37 -23.44 -51.04
C THR A 20 4.91 -24.64 -50.21
N VAL A 21 3.89 -24.45 -49.36
CA VAL A 21 3.21 -25.55 -48.64
C VAL A 21 2.06 -26.06 -49.50
N THR A 22 2.14 -27.31 -49.96
CA THR A 22 1.06 -28.02 -50.65
C THR A 22 -0.07 -28.41 -49.68
N PRO A 23 -1.36 -28.21 -50.05
CA PRO A 23 -2.49 -28.59 -49.22
C PRO A 23 -2.77 -30.11 -49.26
N ARG A 24 -2.98 -30.70 -48.08
CA ARG A 24 -3.34 -32.11 -47.88
C ARG A 24 -4.86 -32.30 -48.09
N PRO A 25 -5.31 -33.32 -48.84
CA PRO A 25 -6.74 -33.52 -49.09
C PRO A 25 -7.49 -34.15 -47.90
N GLY A 26 -8.62 -33.51 -47.56
CA GLY A 26 -9.90 -34.11 -47.14
C GLY A 26 -9.90 -35.09 -45.96
N ARG A 27 -10.09 -34.58 -44.73
CA ARG A 27 -10.59 -35.39 -43.60
C ARG A 27 -12.08 -35.07 -43.39
N LYS A 28 -12.94 -36.09 -43.48
CA LYS A 28 -14.39 -36.01 -43.19
C LYS A 28 -14.64 -35.45 -41.78
N PRO A 29 -15.63 -34.56 -41.59
CA PRO A 29 -15.97 -34.05 -40.26
C PRO A 29 -16.64 -35.14 -39.41
N ALA A 30 -16.09 -35.40 -38.24
CA ALA A 30 -16.73 -36.18 -37.19
C ALA A 30 -17.79 -35.31 -36.48
N PRO A 31 -18.90 -35.89 -36.00
CA PRO A 31 -19.99 -35.13 -35.38
C PRO A 31 -19.52 -34.40 -34.13
N ALA A 32 -20.00 -33.16 -33.99
CA ALA A 32 -19.68 -32.24 -32.90
C ALA A 32 -19.97 -32.88 -31.53
N ALA A 33 -18.93 -33.04 -30.73
CA ALA A 33 -19.08 -33.28 -29.31
C ALA A 33 -19.57 -31.97 -28.67
N THR A 34 -20.84 -31.94 -28.28
CA THR A 34 -21.40 -30.91 -27.40
C THR A 34 -20.59 -30.88 -26.12
N THR A 35 -19.59 -29.99 -26.07
CA THR A 35 -18.89 -29.65 -24.84
C THR A 35 -19.84 -28.77 -24.05
N ALA A 36 -20.63 -29.40 -23.18
CA ALA A 36 -21.32 -28.68 -22.12
C ALA A 36 -20.27 -27.88 -21.37
N SER A 37 -20.30 -26.56 -21.55
CA SER A 37 -19.51 -25.62 -20.77
C SER A 37 -20.08 -25.67 -19.36
N THR A 38 -19.55 -26.55 -18.52
CA THR A 38 -19.79 -26.49 -17.09
C THR A 38 -19.09 -25.23 -16.61
N THR A 39 -19.83 -24.12 -16.59
CA THR A 39 -19.44 -22.91 -15.88
C THR A 39 -19.31 -23.32 -14.41
N ALA A 40 -18.09 -23.65 -13.99
CA ALA A 40 -17.81 -23.85 -12.59
C ALA A 40 -18.25 -22.58 -11.87
N PRO A 41 -19.04 -22.67 -10.79
CA PRO A 41 -19.38 -21.50 -10.02
C PRO A 41 -18.05 -20.89 -9.55
N THR A 42 -17.76 -19.67 -10.00
CA THR A 42 -16.69 -18.85 -9.42
C THR A 42 -17.03 -18.69 -7.95
N SER A 43 -16.44 -19.52 -7.10
CA SER A 43 -16.50 -19.33 -5.65
C SER A 43 -16.09 -17.89 -5.37
N PRO A 44 -16.85 -17.14 -4.56
CA PRO A 44 -16.51 -15.76 -4.27
C PRO A 44 -15.09 -15.72 -3.71
N VAL A 45 -14.26 -14.82 -4.25
CA VAL A 45 -12.91 -14.60 -3.72
C VAL A 45 -13.07 -14.03 -2.31
N VAL A 46 -12.90 -14.88 -1.30
CA VAL A 46 -13.00 -14.45 0.09
C VAL A 46 -11.69 -13.76 0.46
N THR A 47 -11.75 -12.46 0.74
CA THR A 47 -10.58 -11.66 1.08
C THR A 47 -10.53 -11.34 2.58
N PRO A 48 -9.34 -11.34 3.19
CA PRO A 48 -9.19 -11.05 4.61
C PRO A 48 -9.57 -9.61 4.95
N THR A 49 -10.31 -9.40 6.03
CA THR A 49 -10.67 -8.05 6.51
C THR A 49 -9.43 -7.15 6.62
N ALA A 50 -9.57 -5.89 6.21
CA ALA A 50 -8.50 -4.92 6.34
C ALA A 50 -8.17 -4.62 7.81
N THR A 51 -6.89 -4.75 8.15
CA THR A 51 -6.36 -4.31 9.44
C THR A 51 -6.07 -2.81 9.38
N ILE A 52 -6.79 -2.02 10.19
CA ILE A 52 -6.62 -0.57 10.29
C ILE A 52 -6.12 -0.24 11.69
N ASN A 53 -4.84 0.08 11.82
CA ASN A 53 -4.26 0.48 13.11
C ASN A 53 -4.23 2.01 13.25
N THR A 54 -4.06 2.71 12.13
CA THR A 54 -3.99 4.17 12.08
C THR A 54 -5.00 4.72 11.10
N MET A 55 -5.88 5.60 11.56
CA MET A 55 -6.74 6.40 10.69
C MET A 55 -6.33 7.87 10.72
N ILE A 56 -6.26 8.47 9.54
CA ILE A 56 -6.07 9.91 9.37
C ILE A 56 -7.43 10.56 9.19
N VAL A 57 -7.78 11.48 10.08
CA VAL A 57 -9.05 12.19 10.06
C VAL A 57 -8.82 13.61 9.54
N CYS A 58 -9.49 13.94 8.45
CA CYS A 58 -9.53 15.29 7.90
C CYS A 58 -10.72 16.01 8.52
N LEU A 59 -10.42 17.01 9.35
CA LEU A 59 -11.47 17.74 10.04
C LEU A 59 -12.12 18.78 9.13
N PRO A 60 -13.43 19.07 9.32
CA PRO A 60 -14.06 20.23 8.73
C PRO A 60 -13.48 21.53 9.31
N ASP A 61 -13.61 22.60 8.55
CA ASP A 61 -13.08 23.91 8.92
C ASP A 61 -13.77 24.48 10.16
N GLY A 62 -13.06 25.34 10.89
CA GLY A 62 -13.64 26.11 12.00
C GLY A 62 -13.80 25.39 13.34
N LEU A 63 -13.49 24.08 13.46
CA LEU A 63 -13.46 23.41 14.77
C LEU A 63 -12.41 24.05 15.72
N PRO A 64 -12.63 24.18 17.03
CA PRO A 64 -11.57 24.63 17.94
C PRO A 64 -10.53 23.52 18.17
N SER A 65 -9.22 23.86 18.21
CA SER A 65 -8.15 22.88 18.46
C SER A 65 -8.23 22.25 19.85
N GLN A 66 -8.75 22.97 20.85
CA GLN A 66 -8.94 22.45 22.21
C GLN A 66 -10.12 21.46 22.32
N ALA A 67 -11.00 21.40 21.32
CA ALA A 67 -12.22 20.58 21.34
C ALA A 67 -12.04 19.22 20.64
N LEU A 68 -10.82 18.72 20.53
CA LEU A 68 -10.52 17.45 19.86
C LEU A 68 -9.96 16.46 20.88
N THR A 69 -10.84 15.99 21.76
CA THR A 69 -10.59 14.84 22.64
C THR A 69 -11.00 13.53 21.95
N ALA A 70 -10.51 12.39 22.44
CA ALA A 70 -10.93 11.07 21.96
C ALA A 70 -12.48 10.89 22.00
N THR A 71 -13.13 11.40 23.05
CA THR A 71 -14.59 11.37 23.17
C THR A 71 -15.32 12.21 22.11
N GLN A 72 -14.74 13.34 21.70
CA GLN A 72 -15.28 14.18 20.64
C GLN A 72 -15.07 13.56 19.26
N LEU A 73 -13.96 12.86 19.03
CA LEU A 73 -13.74 12.09 17.80
C LEU A 73 -14.79 10.99 17.64
N ASP A 74 -15.06 10.25 18.70
CA ASP A 74 -16.08 9.21 18.69
C ASP A 74 -17.48 9.78 18.45
N ARG A 75 -17.86 10.80 19.21
CA ARG A 75 -19.20 11.41 19.13
C ARG A 75 -19.49 12.09 17.80
N HIS A 76 -18.52 12.82 17.23
CA HIS A 76 -18.76 13.66 16.06
C HIS A 76 -18.36 13.00 14.73
N PHE A 77 -17.44 12.04 14.77
CA PHE A 77 -16.89 11.41 13.56
C PHE A 77 -17.04 9.89 13.55
N GLY A 78 -17.59 9.28 14.61
CA GLY A 78 -17.69 7.83 14.73
C GLY A 78 -16.33 7.14 14.82
N VAL A 79 -15.32 7.86 15.29
CA VAL A 79 -13.94 7.38 15.39
C VAL A 79 -13.57 7.11 16.84
N SER A 80 -13.68 5.86 17.26
CA SER A 80 -13.19 5.41 18.56
C SER A 80 -11.69 5.11 18.46
N GLY A 81 -10.86 5.79 19.28
CA GLY A 81 -9.42 5.58 19.28
C GLY A 81 -8.66 6.61 20.11
N THR A 82 -7.34 6.58 20.04
CA THR A 82 -6.47 7.50 20.77
C THR A 82 -5.66 8.38 19.82
N LEU A 83 -5.53 9.67 20.15
CA LEU A 83 -4.66 10.57 19.39
C LEU A 83 -3.22 10.08 19.48
N GLN A 84 -2.61 9.79 18.32
CA GLN A 84 -1.25 9.30 18.26
C GLN A 84 -0.34 10.31 17.57
N PRO A 85 0.80 10.65 18.15
CA PRO A 85 1.78 11.47 17.45
C PRO A 85 2.28 10.74 16.20
N ARG A 86 2.10 11.40 15.05
CA ARG A 86 2.43 10.89 13.71
C ARG A 86 3.08 11.93 12.84
N PHE A 87 2.63 13.18 12.93
CA PHE A 87 3.04 14.23 12.01
C PHE A 87 4.24 15.01 12.54
N TRP A 88 5.11 15.39 11.61
CA TRP A 88 6.19 16.34 11.85
C TRP A 88 5.64 17.74 11.61
N ALA A 89 5.88 18.66 12.55
CA ALA A 89 5.65 20.07 12.28
C ALA A 89 6.78 20.64 11.42
N ILE A 90 6.48 21.67 10.63
CA ILE A 90 7.50 22.41 9.88
C ILE A 90 8.57 22.99 10.84
N PRO A 91 9.85 23.00 10.42
CA PRO A 91 10.95 23.40 11.30
C PRO A 91 10.92 24.89 11.67
N ASP A 92 10.46 25.75 10.76
CA ASP A 92 10.48 27.22 10.90
C ASP A 92 9.18 27.80 11.48
N MET A 93 8.42 26.97 12.19
CA MET A 93 7.17 27.37 12.82
C MET A 93 7.41 28.37 13.96
N TRP A 94 6.63 29.46 13.98
CA TRP A 94 6.63 30.40 15.09
C TRP A 94 6.08 29.75 16.37
N LEU A 95 6.62 30.14 17.53
CA LEU A 95 6.23 29.56 18.83
C LEU A 95 4.73 29.63 19.10
N TRP A 96 4.06 30.69 18.63
CA TRP A 96 2.62 30.85 18.82
C TRP A 96 1.81 29.92 17.91
N GLN A 97 2.29 29.57 16.71
CA GLN A 97 1.61 28.62 15.80
C GLN A 97 1.58 27.20 16.40
N ARG A 98 2.48 26.90 17.35
CA ARG A 98 2.49 25.61 18.06
C ARG A 98 1.18 25.33 18.81
N ARG A 99 0.42 26.35 19.17
CA ARG A 99 -0.90 26.20 19.82
C ARG A 99 -1.98 25.60 18.90
N ASP A 100 -1.74 25.64 17.60
CA ASP A 100 -2.65 25.12 16.58
C ASP A 100 -2.37 23.63 16.28
N LEU A 101 -1.26 23.09 16.79
CA LEU A 101 -0.95 21.67 16.75
C LEU A 101 -1.72 20.89 17.82
N VAL A 102 -2.08 19.66 17.50
CA VAL A 102 -2.80 18.76 18.40
C VAL A 102 -1.81 17.77 19.03
N ALA A 103 -1.84 17.71 20.36
CA ALA A 103 -0.94 16.90 21.20
C ALA A 103 0.56 16.99 20.80
N PRO A 104 1.14 18.20 20.68
CA PRO A 104 2.54 18.36 20.32
C PRO A 104 3.47 17.84 21.43
N ARG A 105 4.43 16.99 21.07
CA ARG A 105 5.50 16.52 21.94
C ARG A 105 6.69 17.47 21.93
N LYS A 106 7.54 17.36 22.95
CA LYS A 106 8.85 18.04 22.98
C LYS A 106 9.80 17.32 22.01
N GLY A 107 10.57 18.06 21.23
CA GLY A 107 11.53 17.50 20.26
C GLY A 107 11.76 18.45 19.08
N ARG A 108 12.77 18.13 18.26
CA ARG A 108 13.03 18.73 16.94
C ARG A 108 13.30 17.60 15.93
N PRO A 109 12.47 17.42 14.89
CA PRO A 109 11.24 18.16 14.61
C PRO A 109 10.18 17.95 15.71
N VAL A 110 9.23 18.89 15.82
CA VAL A 110 8.11 18.74 16.76
C VAL A 110 7.19 17.64 16.24
N TYR A 111 6.97 16.61 17.05
CA TYR A 111 6.08 15.51 16.71
C TYR A 111 4.70 15.76 17.30
N CYS A 112 3.63 15.59 16.51
CA CYS A 112 2.27 15.91 16.94
C CYS A 112 1.25 14.91 16.39
N ALA A 113 0.08 14.84 17.03
CA ALA A 113 -1.02 14.03 16.53
C ALA A 113 -1.72 14.66 15.32
N GLY A 114 -1.52 15.97 15.08
CA GLY A 114 -2.11 16.65 13.94
C GLY A 114 -2.03 18.16 14.03
N GLY A 115 -2.67 18.83 13.07
CA GLY A 115 -2.66 20.28 12.93
C GLY A 115 -3.06 20.72 11.53
N PRO A 116 -3.10 22.04 11.26
CA PRO A 116 -3.34 22.57 9.92
C PRO A 116 -2.28 22.08 8.95
N VAL A 117 -2.66 21.69 7.72
CA VAL A 117 -1.73 21.13 6.73
C VAL A 117 -0.50 22.02 6.52
N LYS A 118 -0.68 23.34 6.49
CA LYS A 118 0.42 24.31 6.35
C LYS A 118 1.48 24.26 7.46
N LEU A 119 1.14 23.70 8.63
CA LEU A 119 2.06 23.53 9.75
C LEU A 119 2.67 22.12 9.81
N LEU A 120 2.25 21.20 8.94
CA LEU A 120 2.73 19.83 8.89
C LEU A 120 3.71 19.64 7.73
N ASP A 121 4.87 19.03 8.02
CA ASP A 121 5.89 18.73 7.03
C ASP A 121 5.64 17.35 6.39
N LEU A 122 4.56 17.26 5.62
CA LEU A 122 4.18 16.01 4.94
C LEU A 122 5.23 15.57 3.90
N ALA A 123 5.94 16.54 3.30
CA ALA A 123 6.97 16.27 2.31
C ALA A 123 8.21 15.62 2.96
N ALA A 124 8.72 16.18 4.07
CA ALA A 124 9.84 15.56 4.79
C ALA A 124 9.47 14.20 5.35
N MET A 125 8.23 14.02 5.83
CA MET A 125 7.74 12.71 6.28
C MET A 125 7.79 11.66 5.16
N ARG A 126 7.27 11.97 3.96
CA ARG A 126 7.33 11.07 2.80
C ARG A 126 8.77 10.74 2.43
N HIS A 127 9.62 11.76 2.35
CA HIS A 127 11.01 11.60 1.98
C HIS A 127 11.76 10.71 2.98
N ALA A 128 11.66 11.01 4.27
CA ALA A 128 12.33 10.25 5.33
C ALA A 128 11.84 8.79 5.39
N ALA A 129 10.54 8.57 5.24
CA ALA A 129 9.97 7.23 5.21
C ALA A 129 10.44 6.42 3.98
N GLY A 130 10.51 7.06 2.80
CA GLY A 130 11.05 6.46 1.59
C GLY A 130 12.53 6.08 1.73
N VAL A 131 13.38 7.00 2.21
CA VAL A 131 14.81 6.73 2.44
C VAL A 131 14.99 5.59 3.45
N GLY A 132 14.28 5.65 4.59
CA GLY A 132 14.33 4.59 5.59
C GLY A 132 13.86 3.23 5.08
N ALA A 133 12.86 3.21 4.20
CA ALA A 133 12.40 1.99 3.55
C ALA A 133 13.43 1.42 2.56
N GLY A 134 14.18 2.27 1.85
CA GLY A 134 15.28 1.85 1.00
C GLY A 134 16.35 1.09 1.80
N ILE A 135 16.79 1.68 2.91
CA ILE A 135 17.77 1.06 3.82
C ILE A 135 17.23 -0.26 4.40
N ARG A 136 15.97 -0.28 4.86
CA ARG A 136 15.33 -1.52 5.36
C ARG A 136 15.24 -2.60 4.28
N HIS A 137 14.98 -2.23 3.03
CA HIS A 137 14.93 -3.19 1.91
C HIS A 137 16.30 -3.82 1.66
N GLU A 138 17.39 -3.04 1.67
CA GLU A 138 18.75 -3.57 1.54
C GLU A 138 19.11 -4.54 2.67
N VAL A 139 18.70 -4.23 3.91
CA VAL A 139 18.84 -5.16 5.04
C VAL A 139 18.04 -6.44 4.77
N TRP A 140 16.77 -6.31 4.37
CA TRP A 140 15.92 -7.46 4.06
C TRP A 140 16.52 -8.35 2.96
N GLN A 141 17.05 -7.77 1.88
CA GLN A 141 17.70 -8.50 0.79
C GLN A 141 18.86 -9.38 1.28
N ARG A 142 19.69 -8.86 2.20
CA ARG A 142 20.77 -9.63 2.83
C ARG A 142 20.23 -10.74 3.72
N VAL A 143 19.22 -10.43 4.54
CA VAL A 143 18.60 -11.39 5.47
C VAL A 143 17.98 -12.58 4.74
N VAL A 144 17.30 -12.34 3.63
CA VAL A 144 16.58 -13.40 2.89
C VAL A 144 17.40 -14.01 1.75
N HIS A 145 18.67 -13.63 1.61
CA HIS A 145 19.54 -14.11 0.55
C HIS A 145 19.58 -15.65 0.53
N GLY A 146 19.47 -16.25 -0.65
CA GLY A 146 19.44 -17.71 -0.83
C GLY A 146 18.09 -18.38 -0.54
N THR A 147 17.09 -17.66 -0.02
CA THR A 147 15.73 -18.21 0.15
C THR A 147 14.88 -18.02 -1.09
N ARG A 148 13.94 -18.95 -1.36
CA ARG A 148 12.91 -18.73 -2.40
C ARG A 148 11.90 -17.67 -1.94
N PRO A 149 11.20 -16.98 -2.87
CA PRO A 149 10.05 -16.16 -2.51
C PRO A 149 9.04 -16.96 -1.67
N ALA A 150 8.47 -16.32 -0.67
CA ALA A 150 7.46 -16.91 0.20
C ALA A 150 6.05 -16.43 -0.18
N THR A 151 5.07 -17.29 0.06
CA THR A 151 3.65 -16.97 -0.02
C THR A 151 3.29 -15.98 1.09
N PRO A 152 2.73 -14.81 0.75
CA PRO A 152 2.26 -13.83 1.72
C PRO A 152 1.14 -14.36 2.64
N TRP A 153 1.05 -13.79 3.84
CA TRP A 153 -0.01 -14.11 4.79
C TRP A 153 -1.42 -13.92 4.22
N PRO A 154 -1.75 -12.79 3.53
CA PRO A 154 -3.09 -12.59 2.98
C PRO A 154 -3.53 -13.71 2.01
N THR A 155 -2.60 -14.29 1.25
CA THR A 155 -2.88 -15.40 0.33
C THR A 155 -3.24 -16.68 1.07
N LEU A 156 -2.52 -17.01 2.15
CA LEU A 156 -2.80 -18.20 2.96
C LEU A 156 -4.09 -18.02 3.76
N LEU A 157 -4.34 -16.81 4.27
CA LEU A 157 -5.58 -16.47 4.97
C LEU A 157 -6.80 -16.53 4.03
N ALA A 158 -6.69 -16.01 2.82
CA ALA A 158 -7.76 -16.14 1.81
C ALA A 158 -8.10 -17.61 1.52
N ARG A 159 -7.08 -18.47 1.43
CA ARG A 159 -7.28 -19.92 1.27
C ARG A 159 -8.03 -20.55 2.45
N HIS A 160 -7.70 -20.13 3.67
CA HIS A 160 -8.42 -20.58 4.87
C HIS A 160 -9.88 -20.12 4.83
N LEU A 161 -10.13 -18.85 4.53
CA LEU A 161 -11.47 -18.29 4.50
C LEU A 161 -12.36 -18.90 3.41
N ALA A 162 -11.76 -19.36 2.30
CA ALA A 162 -12.48 -20.02 1.22
C ALA A 162 -12.96 -21.45 1.58
N ASP A 163 -12.19 -22.19 2.37
CA ASP A 163 -12.55 -23.55 2.83
C ASP A 163 -11.90 -23.85 4.20
N PRO A 164 -12.51 -23.37 5.31
CA PRO A 164 -11.94 -23.54 6.64
C PRO A 164 -11.82 -25.00 7.09
N ALA A 165 -12.70 -25.87 6.59
CA ALA A 165 -12.71 -27.29 6.95
C ALA A 165 -11.53 -28.03 6.32
N ARG A 166 -11.22 -27.75 5.05
CA ARG A 166 -10.09 -28.39 4.35
C ARG A 166 -8.75 -27.71 4.60
N TYR A 167 -8.76 -26.41 4.89
CA TYR A 167 -7.58 -25.63 5.18
C TYR A 167 -7.77 -24.79 6.46
N PRO A 168 -7.64 -25.42 7.64
CA PRO A 168 -7.80 -24.74 8.93
C PRO A 168 -6.78 -23.63 9.14
N ARG A 169 -7.10 -22.71 10.06
CA ARG A 169 -6.27 -21.54 10.34
C ARG A 169 -4.89 -21.94 10.87
N GLU A 170 -4.83 -22.92 11.75
CA GLU A 170 -3.59 -23.44 12.34
C GLU A 170 -2.66 -23.96 11.25
N ARG A 171 -3.22 -24.59 10.21
CA ARG A 171 -2.47 -25.01 9.03
C ARG A 171 -1.97 -23.82 8.22
N ALA A 172 -2.79 -22.79 8.02
CA ALA A 172 -2.36 -21.58 7.33
C ALA A 172 -1.19 -20.88 8.05
N GLU A 173 -1.25 -20.79 9.38
CA GLU A 173 -0.19 -20.23 10.23
C GLU A 173 1.08 -21.08 10.17
N ALA A 174 0.95 -22.41 10.26
CA ALA A 174 2.08 -23.33 10.11
C ALA A 174 2.72 -23.22 8.72
N ASP A 175 1.91 -23.25 7.66
CA ASP A 175 2.38 -23.12 6.28
C ASP A 175 3.08 -21.77 6.07
N PHE A 176 2.60 -20.68 6.69
CA PHE A 176 3.27 -19.37 6.63
C PHE A 176 4.63 -19.39 7.33
N HIS A 177 4.67 -19.89 8.56
CA HIS A 177 5.86 -19.87 9.41
C HIS A 177 6.91 -20.93 9.02
N ASN A 178 6.53 -21.99 8.29
CA ASN A 178 7.48 -23.00 7.82
C ASN A 178 8.28 -22.57 6.59
N GLN A 179 8.01 -21.39 6.01
CA GLN A 179 8.72 -20.89 4.85
C GLN A 179 10.13 -20.39 5.22
N ALA A 180 11.14 -20.83 4.48
CA ALA A 180 12.54 -20.47 4.75
C ALA A 180 12.78 -18.95 4.82
N ARG A 181 12.14 -18.17 3.93
CA ARG A 181 12.22 -16.71 3.92
C ARG A 181 11.62 -16.06 5.17
N VAL A 182 10.47 -16.56 5.63
CA VAL A 182 9.81 -16.09 6.86
C VAL A 182 10.68 -16.44 8.07
N ASN A 183 11.25 -17.64 8.13
CA ASN A 183 12.16 -18.04 9.20
C ASN A 183 13.45 -17.22 9.22
N ALA A 184 14.02 -16.88 8.06
CA ALA A 184 15.17 -15.99 7.97
C ALA A 184 14.87 -14.60 8.56
N MET A 185 13.72 -14.01 8.22
CA MET A 185 13.27 -12.74 8.82
C MET A 185 13.07 -12.86 10.32
N ARG A 186 12.45 -13.94 10.81
CA ARG A 186 12.23 -14.18 12.25
C ARG A 186 13.55 -14.34 13.01
N MET A 187 14.51 -15.07 12.44
CA MET A 187 15.83 -15.24 13.04
C MET A 187 16.58 -13.91 13.13
N HIS A 188 16.54 -13.10 12.08
CA HIS A 188 17.09 -11.73 12.11
C HIS A 188 16.43 -10.87 13.19
N ASN A 189 15.11 -10.88 13.27
CA ASN A 189 14.34 -10.13 14.26
C ASN A 189 14.56 -10.61 15.70
N ALA A 190 14.96 -11.86 15.91
CA ALA A 190 15.33 -12.35 17.25
C ALA A 190 16.62 -11.71 17.76
N ALA A 191 17.50 -11.28 16.86
CA ALA A 191 18.77 -10.61 17.17
C ALA A 191 18.70 -9.08 16.99
N SER A 192 17.68 -8.56 16.30
CA SER A 192 17.55 -7.15 15.91
C SER A 192 16.23 -6.55 16.38
N TYR A 193 16.30 -5.41 17.08
CA TYR A 193 15.14 -4.66 17.57
C TYR A 193 15.09 -3.25 16.97
N GLY A 194 13.94 -2.59 17.06
CA GLY A 194 13.76 -1.20 16.63
C GLY A 194 13.80 -1.03 15.11
N ALA A 195 14.56 -0.06 14.61
CA ALA A 195 14.57 0.33 13.21
C ALA A 195 15.06 -0.76 12.24
N ALA A 196 15.80 -1.75 12.75
CA ALA A 196 16.28 -2.90 11.99
C ALA A 196 15.28 -4.08 11.97
N HIS A 197 14.15 -3.96 12.65
CA HIS A 197 13.11 -4.99 12.67
C HIS A 197 12.42 -5.09 11.31
N LEU A 198 12.28 -6.31 10.81
CA LEU A 198 11.66 -6.62 9.52
C LEU A 198 10.30 -7.29 9.76
N ALA A 199 9.22 -6.50 9.75
CA ALA A 199 7.89 -7.02 10.01
C ALA A 199 7.50 -8.10 8.98
N VAL A 200 7.22 -9.32 9.44
CA VAL A 200 6.84 -10.44 8.56
C VAL A 200 5.52 -10.20 7.83
N GLY A 201 4.65 -9.34 8.38
CA GLY A 201 3.43 -8.89 7.71
C GLY A 201 3.70 -8.05 6.46
N GLU A 202 4.87 -7.41 6.35
CA GLU A 202 5.28 -6.63 5.17
C GLU A 202 5.96 -7.48 4.09
N LEU A 203 6.03 -8.82 4.26
CA LEU A 203 6.71 -9.73 3.34
C LEU A 203 6.29 -9.51 1.88
N GLU A 204 5.00 -9.36 1.62
CA GLU A 204 4.47 -9.15 0.27
C GLU A 204 5.06 -7.90 -0.37
N MET A 205 5.12 -6.81 0.39
CA MET A 205 5.65 -5.54 -0.08
C MET A 205 7.18 -5.58 -0.25
N PHE A 206 7.90 -6.24 0.66
CA PHE A 206 9.34 -6.46 0.45
C PHE A 206 9.63 -7.21 -0.86
N GLN A 207 8.82 -8.22 -1.16
CA GLN A 207 8.92 -9.03 -2.39
C GLN A 207 8.50 -8.27 -3.66
N ALA A 208 7.69 -7.22 -3.55
CA ALA A 208 7.32 -6.35 -4.67
C ALA A 208 8.50 -5.52 -5.21
N GLY A 209 9.58 -5.39 -4.43
CA GLY A 209 10.83 -4.76 -4.85
C GLY A 209 11.14 -3.43 -4.14
N PRO A 210 12.35 -2.89 -4.34
CA PRO A 210 12.85 -1.75 -3.57
C PRO A 210 12.03 -0.49 -3.80
N MET A 211 11.72 -0.15 -5.06
CA MET A 211 10.94 1.06 -5.39
C MET A 211 9.51 0.95 -4.88
N ALA A 212 8.87 -0.21 -5.01
CA ALA A 212 7.53 -0.44 -4.49
C ALA A 212 7.49 -0.24 -2.96
N TYR A 213 8.44 -0.82 -2.22
CA TYR A 213 8.49 -0.68 -0.76
C TYR A 213 8.78 0.76 -0.31
N GLN A 214 9.65 1.48 -1.04
CA GLN A 214 9.92 2.89 -0.77
C GLN A 214 8.67 3.76 -0.96
N HIS A 215 7.97 3.61 -2.09
CA HIS A 215 6.76 4.37 -2.36
C HIS A 215 5.63 4.01 -1.41
N TYR A 216 5.41 2.72 -1.15
CA TYR A 216 4.45 2.26 -0.16
C TYR A 216 4.72 2.90 1.22
N SER A 217 5.96 2.83 1.70
CA SER A 217 6.32 3.40 3.00
C SER A 217 6.17 4.92 3.04
N ALA A 218 6.58 5.61 1.98
CA ALA A 218 6.44 7.06 1.85
C ALA A 218 4.97 7.48 1.91
N THR A 219 4.10 6.79 1.18
CA THR A 219 2.67 7.10 1.15
C THR A 219 1.98 6.75 2.46
N THR A 220 2.21 5.55 3.00
CA THR A 220 1.63 5.11 4.27
C THR A 220 2.04 6.04 5.42
N ALA A 221 3.26 6.60 5.42
CA ALA A 221 3.71 7.54 6.46
C ALA A 221 2.76 8.73 6.62
N VAL A 222 2.18 9.23 5.52
CA VAL A 222 1.23 10.35 5.55
C VAL A 222 -0.22 9.86 5.64
N CYS A 223 -0.60 8.86 4.86
CA CYS A 223 -2.00 8.45 4.72
C CYS A 223 -2.51 7.56 5.85
N GLY A 224 -1.63 6.87 6.59
CA GLY A 224 -2.05 5.84 7.54
C GLY A 224 -2.58 4.58 6.85
N ASP A 225 -3.45 3.85 7.54
CA ASP A 225 -4.12 2.64 7.05
C ASP A 225 -5.54 2.93 6.53
N ALA A 226 -6.13 4.06 6.94
CA ALA A 226 -7.41 4.57 6.47
C ALA A 226 -7.45 6.10 6.56
N LEU A 227 -8.32 6.73 5.76
CA LEU A 227 -8.56 8.18 5.79
C LEU A 227 -10.06 8.45 5.92
N LEU A 228 -10.43 9.37 6.82
CA LEU A 228 -11.79 9.89 6.95
C LEU A 228 -11.82 11.33 6.42
N THR A 229 -12.68 11.60 5.45
CA THR A 229 -12.89 12.94 4.87
C THR A 229 -13.88 13.76 5.72
N PRO A 230 -13.94 15.09 5.56
CA PRO A 230 -14.81 15.95 6.38
C PRO A 230 -16.30 15.68 6.24
N ASP A 231 -16.73 15.20 5.08
CA ASP A 231 -18.11 14.79 4.78
C ASP A 231 -18.43 13.38 5.29
N GLY A 232 -17.48 12.74 5.99
CA GLY A 232 -17.67 11.44 6.63
C GLY A 232 -17.41 10.24 5.72
N HIS A 233 -16.91 10.44 4.50
CA HIS A 233 -16.51 9.32 3.65
C HIS A 233 -15.21 8.68 4.16
N LYS A 234 -15.28 7.37 4.40
CA LYS A 234 -14.13 6.56 4.82
C LYS A 234 -13.46 5.93 3.61
N LEU A 235 -12.23 6.36 3.32
CA LEU A 235 -11.32 5.69 2.41
C LEU A 235 -10.52 4.64 3.22
N ALA A 236 -10.68 3.37 2.87
CA ALA A 236 -9.95 2.28 3.51
C ALA A 236 -9.73 1.17 2.48
N PRO A 237 -8.68 0.33 2.64
CA PRO A 237 -8.52 -0.82 1.79
C PRO A 237 -9.69 -1.78 2.00
N ALA A 238 -10.19 -2.39 0.92
CA ALA A 238 -11.28 -3.35 0.99
C ALA A 238 -10.86 -4.67 1.69
N SER A 239 -9.55 -4.96 1.75
CA SER A 239 -9.01 -6.15 2.41
C SER A 239 -7.53 -5.95 2.75
N ASP A 240 -6.93 -6.88 3.50
CA ASP A 240 -5.50 -6.91 3.77
C ASP A 240 -4.63 -7.34 2.58
N ALA A 241 -5.22 -7.75 1.46
CA ALA A 241 -4.48 -8.02 0.23
C ALA A 241 -3.77 -6.75 -0.25
N LEU A 242 -2.51 -6.90 -0.70
CA LEU A 242 -1.70 -5.76 -1.09
C LEU A 242 -2.35 -4.89 -2.18
N ALA A 243 -3.00 -5.52 -3.16
CA ALA A 243 -3.69 -4.78 -4.22
C ALA A 243 -4.72 -3.78 -3.66
N HIS A 244 -5.49 -4.17 -2.63
CA HIS A 244 -6.48 -3.28 -2.01
C HIS A 244 -5.83 -2.16 -1.21
N ARG A 245 -4.69 -2.45 -0.54
CA ARG A 245 -3.88 -1.43 0.14
C ARG A 245 -3.32 -0.40 -0.84
N VAL A 246 -2.82 -0.84 -1.99
CA VAL A 246 -2.34 0.06 -3.05
C VAL A 246 -3.47 0.93 -3.58
N THR A 247 -4.62 0.35 -3.91
CA THR A 247 -5.81 1.11 -4.36
C THR A 247 -6.21 2.19 -3.35
N TYR A 248 -6.25 1.85 -2.06
CA TYR A 248 -6.52 2.82 -1.01
C TYR A 248 -5.47 3.94 -0.97
N LEU A 249 -4.18 3.61 -1.00
CA LEU A 249 -3.11 4.61 -0.92
C LEU A 249 -3.14 5.56 -2.11
N GLU A 250 -3.45 5.07 -3.31
CA GLU A 250 -3.64 5.91 -4.50
C GLU A 250 -4.82 6.89 -4.34
N GLN A 251 -5.95 6.42 -3.79
CA GLN A 251 -7.12 7.26 -3.54
C GLN A 251 -6.83 8.29 -2.45
N ALA A 252 -6.21 7.88 -1.34
CA ALA A 252 -5.88 8.74 -0.22
C ALA A 252 -4.86 9.81 -0.59
N MET A 253 -3.85 9.49 -1.42
CA MET A 253 -2.93 10.50 -1.95
C MET A 253 -3.64 11.54 -2.81
N ARG A 254 -4.44 11.09 -3.77
CA ARG A 254 -5.21 11.97 -4.65
C ARG A 254 -6.11 12.90 -3.86
N TYR A 255 -6.72 12.40 -2.78
CA TYR A 255 -7.51 13.21 -1.88
C TYR A 255 -6.66 14.21 -1.07
N LEU A 256 -5.52 13.80 -0.51
CA LEU A 256 -4.65 14.70 0.24
C LEU A 256 -4.08 15.85 -0.61
N ASP A 257 -3.94 15.66 -1.93
CA ASP A 257 -3.54 16.72 -2.85
C ASP A 257 -4.64 17.79 -3.05
N THR A 258 -5.89 17.50 -2.65
CA THR A 258 -7.01 18.45 -2.70
C THR A 258 -7.30 19.11 -1.35
N VAL A 259 -6.63 18.70 -0.27
CA VAL A 259 -6.85 19.22 1.09
C VAL A 259 -6.27 20.63 1.20
N GLU A 260 -7.05 21.56 1.75
CA GLU A 260 -6.64 22.95 1.88
C GLU A 260 -5.55 23.13 2.93
N THR A 261 -4.76 24.20 2.79
CA THR A 261 -3.63 24.49 3.69
C THR A 261 -4.05 24.74 5.14
N ASP A 262 -5.26 25.25 5.36
CA ASP A 262 -5.81 25.52 6.69
C ASP A 262 -6.62 24.34 7.25
N GLN A 263 -6.98 23.39 6.38
CA GLN A 263 -7.66 22.18 6.79
C GLN A 263 -6.75 21.36 7.71
N ARG A 264 -7.35 20.67 8.69
CA ARG A 264 -6.60 19.95 9.71
C ARG A 264 -6.62 18.46 9.50
N LEU A 265 -5.44 17.86 9.69
CA LEU A 265 -5.27 16.41 9.74
C LEU A 265 -5.04 15.99 11.18
N LEU A 266 -5.62 14.85 11.57
CA LEU A 266 -5.38 14.18 12.84
C LEU A 266 -5.03 12.71 12.60
N ALA A 267 -4.10 12.17 13.37
CA ALA A 267 -3.79 10.76 13.41
C ALA A 267 -4.39 10.11 14.66
N VAL A 268 -5.21 9.09 14.44
CA VAL A 268 -5.86 8.31 15.48
C VAL A 268 -5.37 6.88 15.40
N ALA A 269 -4.95 6.31 16.53
CA ALA A 269 -4.71 4.89 16.69
C ALA A 269 -6.03 4.22 17.08
N LEU A 270 -6.41 3.18 16.34
CA LEU A 270 -7.67 2.42 16.53
C LEU A 270 -7.43 1.17 17.39
#